data_AF-A0A1V9FMR3-F1
#
_entry.id   AF-A0A1V9FMR3-F1
#
_cell.length_a   1.000
_cell.length_b   1.000
_cell.length_c   1.000
_cell.angle_alpha   90.00
_cell.angle_beta   90.00
_cell.angle_gamma   90.00
#
_symmetry.space_group_name_H-M   'P 1'
#
loop_
_entity.id
_entity.type
_entity.pdbx_description
1 polymer ?
#
loop_
_entity_poly.entity_id
_entity_poly.type
_entity_poly.pdbx_seq_one_letter_code
_entity_poly.pdbx_strand_id
1 'polypeptide(L)'
;MKLPLIFITLIAACLVINSCHAQSKVTTEFGEVIVENSDTAMLHRLMKMNFEKYKGKEVRLILDDLSSQYLRRFFYEGRPGYASFLRIQYSEKLALDVHVRKYEHMNPIDKEYKWDIEKFKKEKVFKIKLRYNRKCIKGCNEEEVDR
;
A
#
# COMPACT_ATOMS: atom_id res chain seq x y z
N MET A 1 35.87 24.95 80.73
CA MET A 1 35.77 26.33 80.19
C MET A 1 36.25 26.33 78.75
N LYS A 2 35.37 26.80 77.84
CA LYS A 2 35.58 27.50 76.56
C LYS A 2 36.52 26.93 75.45
N LEU A 3 35.84 26.55 74.35
CA LEU A 3 36.09 26.82 72.90
C LEU A 3 37.34 26.19 72.20
N PRO A 4 37.41 26.18 70.85
CA PRO A 4 36.44 25.71 69.84
C PRO A 4 37.14 24.87 68.73
N LEU A 5 36.45 24.00 67.98
CA LEU A 5 37.05 23.43 66.76
C LEU A 5 36.08 23.37 65.57
N ILE A 6 36.07 24.50 64.86
CA ILE A 6 36.18 24.69 63.40
C ILE A 6 35.80 23.48 62.52
N PHE A 7 34.70 23.65 61.77
CA PHE A 7 34.34 22.92 60.56
C PHE A 7 35.32 23.24 59.42
N ILE A 8 35.92 22.22 58.79
CA ILE A 8 36.55 22.31 57.47
C ILE A 8 36.06 21.14 56.61
N THR A 9 35.47 21.48 55.47
CA THR A 9 35.03 20.63 54.36
C THR A 9 36.20 20.28 53.42
N LEU A 10 36.27 19.03 52.93
CA LEU A 10 37.10 18.61 51.77
C LEU A 10 36.50 17.30 51.21
N ILE A 11 35.65 17.30 50.18
CA ILE A 11 35.88 17.31 48.72
C ILE A 11 36.43 15.99 48.13
N ALA A 12 35.66 15.53 47.13
CA ALA A 12 35.99 14.71 45.95
C ALA A 12 36.09 13.18 46.10
N ALA A 13 34.97 12.53 45.75
CA ALA A 13 34.92 11.16 45.29
C ALA A 13 35.71 11.00 43.99
N CYS A 14 36.65 10.05 43.97
CA CYS A 14 37.42 9.68 42.79
C CYS A 14 36.54 8.96 41.76
N LEU A 15 36.47 9.54 40.58
CA LEU A 15 36.21 8.86 39.31
C LEU A 15 37.36 7.89 39.03
N VAL A 16 37.05 6.61 38.83
CA VAL A 16 37.89 5.72 38.01
C VAL A 16 36.98 5.01 37.02
N ILE A 17 37.15 5.40 35.76
CA ILE A 17 36.64 4.77 34.55
C ILE A 17 37.78 3.89 34.00
N ASN A 18 37.42 2.81 33.28
CA ASN A 18 38.23 1.87 32.48
C ASN A 18 38.68 0.62 33.26
N SER A 19 38.44 -0.64 32.83
CA SER A 19 38.15 -1.18 31.50
C SER A 19 37.42 -2.53 31.64
N CYS A 20 36.27 -2.71 30.98
CA CYS A 20 35.78 -4.05 30.65
C CYS A 20 35.55 -4.10 29.15
N HIS A 21 36.60 -4.50 28.42
CA HIS A 21 36.57 -4.74 26.98
C HIS A 21 35.91 -6.11 26.74
N ALA A 22 34.59 -6.18 26.86
CA ALA A 22 33.83 -7.27 26.28
C ALA A 22 33.81 -7.07 24.76
N GLN A 23 34.55 -7.92 24.04
CA GLN A 23 34.46 -8.02 22.59
C GLN A 23 33.06 -8.52 22.21
N SER A 24 32.16 -7.63 21.82
CA SER A 24 31.13 -8.02 20.85
C SER A 24 31.66 -7.68 19.47
N LYS A 25 32.16 -8.71 18.76
CA LYS A 25 32.19 -8.70 17.30
C LYS A 25 30.73 -8.60 16.84
N VAL A 26 30.23 -7.38 16.70
CA VAL A 26 29.07 -7.14 15.85
C VAL A 26 29.62 -7.21 14.44
N THR A 27 29.62 -8.43 13.89
CA THR A 27 29.67 -8.61 12.44
C THR A 27 28.34 -8.09 11.92
N THR A 28 28.25 -6.76 11.73
CA THR A 28 27.21 -6.21 10.88
C THR A 28 27.60 -6.63 9.48
N GLU A 29 27.13 -7.80 9.07
CA GLU A 29 26.89 -8.06 7.67
C GLU A 29 26.03 -6.90 7.19
N PHE A 30 26.65 -5.94 6.51
CA PHE A 30 25.95 -5.11 5.55
C PHE A 30 25.52 -6.04 4.41
N GLY A 31 24.56 -6.91 4.70
CA GLY A 31 23.55 -7.26 3.74
C GLY A 31 22.90 -5.93 3.41
N GLU A 32 23.32 -5.35 2.30
CA GLU A 32 22.58 -4.33 1.60
C GLU A 32 21.14 -4.84 1.51
N VAL A 33 20.29 -4.39 2.44
CA VAL A 33 18.85 -4.57 2.31
C VAL A 33 18.52 -3.70 1.13
N ILE A 34 18.56 -4.31 -0.06
CA ILE A 34 17.88 -3.78 -1.23
C ILE A 34 16.41 -3.76 -0.80
N VAL A 35 15.99 -2.66 -0.17
CA VAL A 35 14.60 -2.24 -0.18
C VAL A 35 14.35 -1.90 -1.65
N GLU A 36 14.23 -2.95 -2.46
CA GLU A 36 13.70 -2.86 -3.79
C GLU A 36 12.34 -2.21 -3.56
N ASN A 37 12.21 -0.94 -3.96
CA ASN A 37 11.02 -0.13 -3.71
C ASN A 37 9.83 -1.03 -4.05
N SER A 38 9.02 -1.43 -3.06
CA SER A 38 7.99 -2.46 -3.27
C SER A 38 7.04 -2.08 -4.41
N ASP A 39 6.87 -0.78 -4.61
CA ASP A 39 6.22 -0.15 -5.76
C ASP A 39 6.86 -0.49 -7.10
N THR A 40 8.20 -0.50 -7.23
CA THR A 40 8.91 -0.83 -8.47
C THR A 40 8.67 -2.29 -8.86
N ALA A 41 8.82 -3.22 -7.91
CA ALA A 41 8.62 -4.64 -8.16
C ALA A 41 7.16 -4.93 -8.54
N MET A 42 6.21 -4.36 -7.79
CA MET A 42 4.78 -4.50 -8.08
C MET A 42 4.40 -3.83 -9.41
N LEU A 43 4.89 -2.63 -9.68
CA LEU A 43 4.67 -1.92 -10.94
C LEU A 43 5.17 -2.74 -12.13
N HIS A 44 6.39 -3.27 -12.05
CA HIS A 44 6.95 -4.11 -13.09
C HIS A 44 6.11 -5.38 -13.33
N ARG A 45 5.64 -6.03 -12.27
CA ARG A 45 4.70 -7.16 -12.37
C ARG A 45 3.41 -6.75 -13.09
N LEU A 46 2.74 -5.67 -12.67
CA LEU A 46 1.49 -5.19 -13.26
C LEU A 46 1.67 -4.74 -14.72
N MET A 47 2.84 -4.17 -15.05
CA MET A 47 3.21 -3.82 -16.42
C MET A 47 3.36 -5.03 -17.34
N LYS A 48 3.79 -6.19 -16.81
CA LYS A 48 3.88 -7.45 -17.58
C LYS A 48 2.54 -8.18 -17.76
N MET A 49 1.53 -7.91 -16.92
CA MET A 49 0.24 -8.59 -17.01
C MET A 49 -0.52 -8.23 -18.30
N ASN A 50 -1.04 -9.21 -19.05
CA ASN A 50 -1.92 -8.93 -20.17
C ASN A 50 -3.35 -8.65 -19.67
N PHE A 51 -3.78 -7.39 -19.62
CA PHE A 51 -5.11 -7.02 -19.14
C PHE A 51 -6.25 -7.44 -20.08
N GLU A 52 -5.99 -7.52 -21.39
CA GLU A 52 -7.01 -7.92 -22.37
C GLU A 52 -7.49 -9.36 -22.13
N LYS A 53 -6.66 -10.23 -21.53
CA LYS A 53 -7.04 -11.62 -21.22
C LYS A 53 -8.24 -11.74 -20.26
N TYR A 54 -8.57 -10.66 -19.55
CA TYR A 54 -9.69 -10.61 -18.60
C TYR A 54 -10.93 -9.93 -19.17
N LYS A 55 -10.85 -9.23 -20.31
CA LYS A 55 -11.98 -8.51 -20.91
C LYS A 55 -13.14 -9.49 -21.18
N GLY A 56 -14.34 -9.11 -20.76
CA GLY A 56 -15.55 -9.94 -20.85
C GLY A 56 -15.62 -11.10 -19.84
N LYS A 57 -14.58 -11.35 -19.04
CA LYS A 57 -14.57 -12.39 -18.01
C LYS A 57 -14.94 -11.82 -16.65
N GLU A 58 -15.21 -12.70 -15.69
CA GLU A 58 -15.54 -12.31 -14.33
C GLU A 58 -14.39 -11.54 -13.67
N VAL A 59 -14.74 -10.47 -12.95
CA VAL A 59 -13.81 -9.68 -12.14
C VAL A 59 -13.01 -10.58 -11.18
N ARG A 60 -13.63 -11.64 -10.65
CA ARG A 60 -12.96 -12.61 -9.79
C ARG A 60 -11.63 -13.10 -10.39
N LEU A 61 -11.56 -13.36 -11.69
CA LEU A 61 -10.36 -13.92 -12.31
C LEU A 61 -9.17 -12.96 -12.27
N ILE A 62 -9.38 -11.66 -12.45
CA ILE A 62 -8.29 -10.70 -12.26
C ILE A 62 -7.94 -10.59 -10.78
N LEU A 63 -8.93 -10.57 -9.88
CA LEU A 63 -8.66 -10.46 -8.44
C LEU A 63 -7.86 -11.66 -7.89
N ASP A 64 -8.13 -12.87 -8.37
CA ASP A 64 -7.44 -14.09 -7.95
C ASP A 64 -5.98 -14.13 -8.50
N ASP A 65 -5.71 -13.51 -9.66
CA ASP A 65 -4.36 -13.40 -10.25
C ASP A 65 -3.50 -12.27 -9.61
N LEU A 66 -4.14 -11.33 -8.91
CA LEU A 66 -3.46 -10.26 -8.19
C LEU A 66 -2.96 -10.74 -6.83
N SER A 67 -1.83 -10.19 -6.36
CA SER A 67 -1.33 -10.54 -5.03
C SER A 67 -2.25 -9.99 -3.94
N SER A 68 -2.32 -10.67 -2.79
CA SER A 68 -2.99 -10.17 -1.59
C SER A 68 -2.31 -8.95 -0.95
N GLN A 69 -1.12 -8.53 -1.41
CA GLN A 69 -0.32 -7.45 -0.84
C GLN A 69 -0.76 -6.05 -1.31
N TYR A 70 -2.05 -5.72 -1.17
CA TYR A 70 -2.54 -4.36 -1.43
C TYR A 70 -2.82 -3.63 -0.10
N LEU A 71 -2.60 -2.32 -0.08
CA LEU A 71 -2.89 -1.45 1.06
C LEU A 71 -4.40 -1.34 1.30
N ARG A 72 -5.17 -1.10 0.23
CA ARG A 72 -6.62 -0.94 0.33
C ARG A 72 -7.32 -1.37 -0.96
N ARG A 73 -8.54 -1.87 -0.80
CA ARG A 73 -9.48 -2.08 -1.90
C ARG A 73 -10.78 -1.35 -1.59
N PHE A 74 -11.27 -0.54 -2.52
CA PHE A 74 -12.47 0.26 -2.32
C PHE A 74 -13.14 0.59 -3.66
N PHE A 75 -14.45 0.81 -3.63
CA PHE A 75 -15.17 1.31 -4.79
C PHE A 75 -14.93 2.81 -4.94
N TYR A 76 -14.59 3.22 -6.16
CA TYR A 76 -14.53 4.63 -6.51
C TYR A 76 -15.90 5.11 -6.95
N GLU A 77 -16.29 6.24 -6.40
CA GLU A 77 -17.52 6.92 -6.72
C GLU A 77 -17.30 7.93 -7.84
N GLY A 78 -18.09 7.84 -8.91
CA GLY A 78 -18.07 8.87 -9.96
C GLY A 78 -19.16 9.93 -9.78
N ARG A 79 -20.24 9.58 -9.06
CA ARG A 79 -21.39 10.42 -8.76
C ARG A 79 -21.99 9.98 -7.41
N PRO A 80 -22.59 10.91 -6.63
CA PRO A 80 -23.25 10.62 -5.34
C PRO A 80 -24.05 9.31 -5.31
N GLY A 81 -23.59 8.34 -4.51
CA GLY A 81 -24.21 7.03 -4.31
C GLY A 81 -24.07 6.04 -5.46
N TYR A 82 -23.19 6.29 -6.46
CA TYR A 82 -23.00 5.41 -7.62
C TYR A 82 -21.56 4.85 -7.72
N ALA A 83 -21.44 3.52 -7.66
CA ALA A 83 -20.16 2.83 -7.88
C ALA A 83 -19.71 2.93 -9.35
N SER A 84 -18.53 3.48 -9.60
CA SER A 84 -17.97 3.55 -10.96
C SER A 84 -17.04 2.39 -11.28
N PHE A 85 -16.15 2.04 -10.36
CA PHE A 85 -15.17 0.96 -10.53
C PHE A 85 -14.60 0.55 -9.18
N LEU A 86 -13.93 -0.60 -9.15
CA LEU A 86 -13.17 -1.05 -7.99
C LEU A 86 -11.72 -0.60 -8.11
N ARG A 87 -11.19 0.09 -7.11
CA ARG A 87 -9.77 0.46 -7.00
C ARG A 87 -9.06 -0.48 -6.03
N ILE A 88 -7.93 -1.01 -6.48
CA ILE A 88 -6.98 -1.81 -5.71
C ILE A 88 -5.70 -0.98 -5.58
N GLN A 89 -5.44 -0.49 -4.38
CA GLN A 89 -4.34 0.41 -4.08
C GLN A 89 -3.19 -0.38 -3.44
N TYR A 90 -2.03 -0.39 -4.07
CA TYR A 90 -0.82 -1.03 -3.56
C TYR A 90 0.02 -0.05 -2.72
N SER A 91 0.02 1.23 -3.09
CA SER A 91 0.67 2.31 -2.35
C SER A 91 -0.03 3.64 -2.61
N GLU A 92 0.50 4.75 -2.08
CA GLU A 92 0.02 6.10 -2.39
C GLU A 92 0.12 6.44 -3.88
N LYS A 93 1.08 5.82 -4.59
CA LYS A 93 1.40 6.13 -5.98
C LYS A 93 0.84 5.08 -6.94
N LEU A 94 0.76 3.82 -6.54
CA LEU A 94 0.43 2.68 -7.40
C LEU A 94 -0.97 2.13 -7.10
N ALA A 95 -1.82 2.11 -8.13
CA ALA A 95 -3.17 1.57 -8.03
C ALA A 95 -3.63 0.91 -9.34
N LEU A 96 -4.59 0.01 -9.25
CA LEU A 96 -5.25 -0.64 -10.38
C LEU A 96 -6.77 -0.44 -10.27
N ASP A 97 -7.37 0.10 -11.32
CA ASP A 97 -8.81 0.31 -11.41
C ASP A 97 -9.42 -0.79 -12.29
N VAL A 98 -10.39 -1.54 -11.76
CA VAL A 98 -11.15 -2.56 -12.48
C VAL A 98 -12.54 -2.01 -12.78
N HIS A 99 -12.79 -1.75 -14.06
CA HIS A 99 -14.05 -1.23 -14.57
C HIS A 99 -14.92 -2.34 -15.12
N VAL A 100 -16.23 -2.22 -14.90
CA VAL A 100 -17.28 -3.06 -15.48
C VAL A 100 -18.17 -2.17 -16.35
N ARG A 101 -18.71 -2.70 -17.45
CA ARG A 101 -19.50 -1.89 -18.41
C ARG A 101 -20.92 -1.65 -17.90
N LYS A 102 -21.46 -2.67 -17.24
CA LYS A 102 -22.78 -2.76 -16.64
C LYS A 102 -22.66 -3.58 -15.38
N TYR A 103 -23.54 -3.31 -14.42
CA TYR A 103 -23.66 -4.06 -13.19
C TYR A 103 -24.88 -4.98 -13.31
N GLU A 104 -24.64 -6.26 -13.52
CA GLU A 104 -25.67 -7.29 -13.69
C GLU A 104 -25.98 -8.01 -12.37
N HIS A 105 -25.03 -8.01 -11.43
CA HIS A 105 -25.11 -8.76 -10.18
C HIS A 105 -25.14 -7.86 -8.95
N MET A 106 -24.35 -6.78 -8.93
CA MET A 106 -24.29 -5.80 -7.86
C MET A 106 -25.25 -4.65 -8.17
N ASN A 107 -25.92 -4.10 -7.16
CA ASN A 107 -26.61 -2.82 -7.34
C ASN A 107 -25.56 -1.68 -7.27
N PRO A 108 -25.36 -0.89 -8.33
CA PRO A 108 -24.38 0.20 -8.29
C PRO A 108 -24.89 1.43 -7.54
N ILE A 109 -26.20 1.57 -7.32
CA ILE A 109 -26.81 2.70 -6.62
C ILE A 109 -27.05 2.34 -5.17
N ASP A 110 -26.21 2.85 -4.27
CA ASP A 110 -26.35 2.65 -2.83
C ASP A 110 -25.96 3.94 -2.09
N LYS A 111 -26.96 4.59 -1.48
CA LYS A 111 -26.78 5.85 -0.73
C LYS A 111 -26.02 5.65 0.59
N GLU A 112 -25.93 4.40 1.07
CA GLU A 112 -25.17 4.04 2.25
C GLU A 112 -23.74 3.60 1.91
N TYR A 113 -23.37 3.58 0.62
CA TYR A 113 -22.05 3.19 0.13
C TYR A 113 -21.64 1.76 0.52
N LYS A 114 -22.61 0.85 0.71
CA LYS A 114 -22.42 -0.55 1.13
C LYS A 114 -22.41 -1.50 -0.06
N TRP A 115 -21.61 -1.19 -1.08
CA TRP A 115 -21.47 -2.04 -2.26
C TRP A 115 -20.85 -3.40 -1.93
N ASP A 116 -21.47 -4.46 -2.42
CA ASP A 116 -21.12 -5.85 -2.14
C ASP A 116 -20.03 -6.35 -3.11
N ILE A 117 -18.82 -6.52 -2.59
CA ILE A 117 -17.67 -7.02 -3.36
C ILE A 117 -17.86 -8.46 -3.88
N GLU A 118 -18.63 -9.30 -3.20
CA GLU A 118 -18.88 -10.68 -3.65
C GLU A 118 -19.83 -10.71 -4.85
N LYS A 119 -20.74 -9.73 -4.94
CA LYS A 119 -21.54 -9.51 -6.16
C LYS A 119 -20.68 -8.90 -7.26
N PHE A 120 -19.85 -7.90 -6.93
CA PHE A 120 -18.96 -7.26 -7.91
C PHE A 120 -17.99 -8.25 -8.58
N LYS A 121 -17.48 -9.24 -7.83
CA LYS A 121 -16.62 -10.31 -8.36
C LYS A 121 -17.22 -11.07 -9.54
N LYS A 122 -18.55 -11.15 -9.64
CA LYS A 122 -19.27 -11.86 -10.69
C LYS A 122 -19.46 -11.00 -11.96
N GLU A 123 -19.31 -9.68 -11.84
CA GLU A 123 -19.45 -8.76 -12.95
C GLU A 123 -18.38 -9.01 -14.03
N LYS A 124 -18.67 -8.60 -15.26
CA LYS A 124 -17.74 -8.77 -16.38
C LYS A 124 -16.81 -7.56 -16.51
N VAL A 125 -15.51 -7.84 -16.53
CA VAL A 125 -14.46 -6.84 -16.74
C VAL A 125 -14.65 -6.18 -18.10
N PHE A 126 -14.78 -4.87 -18.10
CA PHE A 126 -14.77 -4.05 -19.30
C PHE A 126 -13.37 -3.53 -19.62
N LYS A 127 -12.71 -2.99 -18.60
CA LYS A 127 -11.41 -2.32 -18.75
C LYS A 127 -10.64 -2.37 -17.44
N ILE A 128 -9.33 -2.49 -17.52
CA ILE A 128 -8.42 -2.42 -16.37
C ILE A 128 -7.43 -1.28 -16.62
N LYS A 129 -7.32 -0.34 -15.68
CA LYS A 129 -6.37 0.78 -15.76
C LYS A 129 -5.31 0.64 -14.69
N LEU A 130 -4.04 0.69 -15.09
CA LEU A 130 -2.92 0.82 -14.16
C LEU A 130 -2.61 2.31 -13.96
N ARG A 131 -2.50 2.73 -12.70
CA ARG A 131 -2.16 4.10 -12.32
C ARG A 131 -0.85 4.17 -11.56
N TYR A 132 -0.02 5.14 -11.92
CA TYR A 132 1.17 5.52 -11.18
C TYR A 132 1.21 7.04 -11.02
N ASN A 133 1.40 7.54 -9.79
CA ASN A 133 1.31 8.96 -9.46
C ASN A 133 0.03 9.62 -10.00
N ARG A 134 -1.13 8.96 -9.79
CA ARG A 134 -2.47 9.36 -10.24
C ARG A 134 -2.68 9.38 -11.76
N LYS A 135 -1.62 9.28 -12.57
CA LYS A 135 -1.70 9.17 -14.03
C LYS A 135 -2.01 7.73 -14.43
N CYS A 136 -2.87 7.56 -15.42
CA CYS A 136 -3.05 6.26 -16.06
C CYS A 136 -1.84 6.00 -16.95
N ILE A 137 -1.19 4.86 -16.77
CA ILE A 137 0.03 4.49 -17.50
C ILE A 137 -0.14 3.25 -18.38
N LYS A 138 -1.24 2.50 -18.21
CA LYS A 138 -1.59 1.35 -19.04
C LYS A 138 -3.09 1.06 -18.99
N GLY A 139 -3.65 0.62 -20.12
CA GLY A 139 -5.08 0.32 -20.25
C GLY A 139 -5.94 1.58 -20.31
N CYS A 140 -5.38 2.71 -20.73
CA CYS A 140 -6.04 4.02 -20.70
C CYS A 140 -6.89 4.27 -21.96
N ASN A 141 -6.50 3.69 -23.10
CA ASN A 141 -7.15 3.92 -24.38
C ASN A 141 -8.44 3.12 -24.50
N GLU A 142 -9.49 3.83 -24.81
CA GLU A 142 -10.72 3.49 -25.54
C GLU A 142 -11.55 4.75 -25.29
N GLU A 143 -11.66 5.55 -26.34
CA GLU A 143 -12.33 6.84 -26.40
C GLU A 143 -13.60 6.83 -25.56
N GLU A 144 -13.78 7.89 -24.77
CA GLU A 144 -15.05 8.18 -24.09
C GLU A 144 -16.07 8.60 -25.17
N VAL A 145 -16.49 7.66 -26.03
CA VAL A 145 -17.63 7.86 -26.92
C VAL A 145 -18.89 7.47 -26.15
N ASP A 146 -19.59 8.54 -25.76
CA ASP A 146 -20.98 8.67 -25.35
C ASP A 146 -21.48 7.95 -24.09
N ARG A 147 -21.63 8.76 -23.03
CA ARG A 147 -22.89 8.87 -22.28
C ARG A 147 -23.16 10.31 -21.85
#